data_AF-A0A4Y2SU55-F1
#
_entry.id   AF-A0A4Y2SU55-F1
#
_cell.length_a   1.000
_cell.length_b   1.000
_cell.length_c   1.000
_cell.angle_alpha   90.00
_cell.angle_beta   90.00
_cell.angle_gamma   90.00
#
_symmetry.space_group_name_H-M   'P 1'
#
loop_
_entity.id
_entity.type
_entity.pdbx_description
1 polymer ?
#
loop_
_entity_poly.entity_id
_entity_poly.type
_entity_poly.pdbx_seq_one_letter_code
_entity_poly.pdbx_strand_id
1 'polypeptide(L)'
;TVPPTDRLFEYLSIDTVGGFNYYNSTKKYLHLVIDHATRYVWAFPSKSETTETDANCLKQVFQIQVPTKLLSDRNGAFTSSKFKRFLRNYNVKHLLTSSHHPQTNGKCERVNQSIVTKLKCKVNSSPTKIPWTKLLEEVINEYNLTPHSVTKFPPAYLLFGTLPYSPPLTQNQFYPSVEEARKLAKQNTIKYHEKNKIKYDARFIDSPFKAGDIVMYEELNYPNHRKLSPVFSGPYEIVKKLSDVNYEITKPNE
;
A
#
# COMPACT_ATOMS: atom_id res chain seq x y z
N THR A 1 5.40 -7.13 -8.23
CA THR A 1 5.66 -5.87 -7.49
C THR A 1 5.63 -4.70 -8.45
N VAL A 2 5.12 -3.53 -8.04
CA VAL A 2 5.23 -2.29 -8.83
C VAL A 2 6.71 -1.93 -9.02
N PRO A 3 7.18 -1.60 -10.24
CA PRO A 3 8.58 -1.28 -10.48
C PRO A 3 9.02 -0.06 -9.67
N PRO A 4 10.27 -0.04 -9.15
CA PRO A 4 10.83 1.14 -8.49
C PRO A 4 10.89 2.33 -9.44
N THR A 5 10.51 3.51 -8.94
CA THR A 5 10.52 4.75 -9.69
C THR A 5 11.04 5.89 -8.82
N ASP A 6 11.65 6.88 -9.44
CA ASP A 6 12.09 8.17 -8.90
C ASP A 6 11.16 9.31 -9.35
N ARG A 7 10.19 9.02 -10.21
CA ARG A 7 9.20 9.98 -10.67
C ARG A 7 8.06 10.10 -9.65
N LEU A 8 7.91 11.30 -9.12
CA LEU A 8 6.81 11.63 -8.21
C LEU A 8 5.45 11.38 -8.87
N PHE A 9 4.50 10.86 -8.11
CA PHE A 9 3.12 10.63 -8.56
C PHE A 9 3.01 9.72 -9.79
N GLU A 10 4.04 8.94 -10.15
CA GLU A 10 3.88 7.95 -11.22
C GLU A 10 2.94 6.82 -10.77
N TYR A 11 3.13 6.35 -9.53
CA TYR A 11 2.31 5.34 -8.89
C TYR A 11 1.92 5.81 -7.49
N LEU A 12 0.61 6.00 -7.29
CA LEU A 12 0.04 6.05 -5.94
C LEU A 12 -0.60 4.69 -5.64
N SER A 13 -0.59 4.29 -4.37
CA SER A 13 -1.51 3.28 -3.86
C SER A 13 -2.51 3.90 -2.90
N ILE A 14 -3.72 3.36 -2.87
CA ILE A 14 -4.72 3.64 -1.84
C ILE A 14 -5.16 2.33 -1.20
N ASP A 15 -5.29 2.35 0.12
CA ASP A 15 -5.84 1.24 0.89
C ASP A 15 -6.62 1.77 2.11
N THR A 16 -7.57 0.97 2.58
CA THR A 16 -8.50 1.34 3.64
C THR A 16 -8.39 0.35 4.79
N VAL A 17 -8.08 0.86 5.99
CA VAL A 17 -8.02 0.08 7.22
C VAL A 17 -9.24 0.39 8.09
N GLY A 18 -10.01 -0.63 8.45
CA GLY A 18 -11.13 -0.53 9.40
C GLY A 18 -10.73 -0.84 10.84
N GLY A 19 -11.73 -0.86 11.74
CA GLY A 19 -11.56 -1.33 13.12
C GLY A 19 -11.27 -0.24 14.16
N PHE A 20 -11.50 1.04 13.84
CA PHE A 20 -11.20 2.16 14.75
C PHE A 20 -12.39 2.62 15.62
N ASN A 21 -13.45 1.82 15.71
CA ASN A 21 -14.76 2.19 16.26
C ASN A 21 -14.79 2.49 17.77
N TYR A 22 -13.70 2.28 18.50
CA TYR A 22 -13.67 2.28 19.97
C TYR A 22 -12.64 3.24 20.58
N TYR A 23 -12.07 4.14 19.79
CA TYR A 23 -10.94 4.98 20.22
C TYR A 23 -11.28 6.48 20.28
N ASN A 24 -12.36 6.81 21.00
CA ASN A 24 -12.82 8.19 21.27
C ASN A 24 -12.99 9.07 20.02
N SER A 25 -13.48 8.48 18.92
CA SER A 25 -13.77 9.19 17.69
C SER A 25 -14.96 8.56 16.98
N THR A 26 -15.72 9.36 16.23
CA THR A 26 -16.76 8.86 15.34
C THR A 26 -16.21 8.27 14.04
N LYS A 27 -14.91 8.47 13.77
CA LYS A 27 -14.22 7.97 12.59
C LYS A 27 -13.79 6.51 12.81
N LYS A 28 -14.14 5.67 11.84
CA LYS A 28 -14.12 4.21 11.88
C LYS A 28 -13.06 3.58 10.96
N TYR A 29 -12.70 4.32 9.92
CA TYR A 29 -11.82 3.90 8.85
C TYR A 29 -10.66 4.88 8.70
N LEU A 30 -9.54 4.35 8.23
CA LEU A 30 -8.33 5.08 7.90
C LEU A 30 -7.96 4.77 6.45
N HIS A 31 -8.07 5.76 5.58
CA HIS A 31 -7.62 5.66 4.19
C HIS A 31 -6.19 6.16 4.09
N LEU A 32 -5.30 5.34 3.56
CA LEU A 32 -3.89 5.66 3.38
C LEU A 32 -3.59 5.74 1.89
N VAL A 33 -3.08 6.89 1.45
CA VAL A 33 -2.57 7.09 0.10
C VAL A 33 -1.06 7.19 0.17
N ILE A 34 -0.36 6.44 -0.67
CA ILE A 34 1.10 6.32 -0.59
C ILE A 34 1.70 6.59 -1.97
N ASP A 35 2.64 7.53 -2.04
CA ASP A 35 3.48 7.70 -3.23
C ASP A 35 4.61 6.68 -3.26
N HIS A 36 4.72 5.91 -4.35
CA HIS A 36 5.67 4.79 -4.39
C HIS A 36 7.13 5.21 -4.54
N ALA A 37 7.40 6.40 -5.09
CA ALA A 37 8.74 6.93 -5.30
C ALA A 37 9.35 7.42 -3.98
N THR A 38 8.58 8.22 -3.23
CA THR A 38 9.01 8.88 -2.00
C THR A 38 8.66 8.09 -0.74
N ARG A 39 7.68 7.18 -0.83
CA ARG A 39 7.00 6.52 0.30
C ARG A 39 6.24 7.48 1.20
N TYR A 40 5.93 8.68 0.71
CA TYR A 40 5.14 9.66 1.46
C TYR A 40 3.72 9.15 1.65
N VAL A 41 3.20 9.34 2.86
CA VAL A 41 1.87 8.85 3.26
C VAL A 41 0.96 10.03 3.54
N TRP A 42 -0.17 10.06 2.86
CA TRP A 42 -1.33 10.84 3.25
C TRP A 42 -2.33 9.94 3.96
N ALA A 43 -2.93 10.45 5.04
CA ALA A 43 -3.85 9.69 5.87
C ALA A 43 -5.14 10.46 6.06
N PHE A 44 -6.26 9.79 5.79
CA PHE A 44 -7.58 10.38 5.85
C PHE A 44 -8.48 9.52 6.74
N PRO A 45 -8.75 9.94 7.99
CA PRO A 45 -9.70 9.24 8.82
C PRO A 45 -11.13 9.58 8.37
N SER A 46 -12.01 8.59 8.32
CA SER A 46 -13.40 8.74 7.84
C SER A 46 -14.41 7.92 8.65
N LYS A 47 -15.70 8.17 8.42
CA LYS A 47 -16.81 7.39 9.02
C LYS A 47 -17.22 6.19 8.15
N SER A 48 -16.80 6.13 6.89
CA SER A 48 -17.33 5.22 5.88
C SER A 48 -16.28 4.88 4.83
N GLU A 49 -16.32 3.66 4.30
CA GLU A 49 -15.46 3.20 3.21
C GLU A 49 -16.14 3.24 1.84
N THR A 50 -16.95 4.27 1.60
CA THR A 50 -17.67 4.39 0.31
C THR A 50 -16.75 4.89 -0.79
N THR A 51 -17.09 4.54 -2.04
CA THR A 51 -16.46 5.10 -3.24
C THR A 51 -16.34 6.63 -3.21
N GLU A 52 -17.37 7.33 -2.70
CA GLU A 52 -17.37 8.80 -2.64
C GLU A 52 -16.33 9.30 -1.63
N THR A 53 -16.20 8.60 -0.49
CA THR A 53 -15.17 8.89 0.51
C THR A 53 -13.77 8.74 -0.08
N ASP A 54 -13.49 7.60 -0.72
CA ASP A 54 -12.17 7.34 -1.33
C ASP A 54 -11.84 8.35 -2.43
N ALA A 55 -12.83 8.67 -3.28
CA ALA A 55 -12.66 9.69 -4.31
C ALA A 55 -12.35 11.07 -3.71
N ASN A 56 -13.00 11.45 -2.61
CA ASN A 56 -12.73 12.72 -1.93
C ASN A 56 -11.37 12.76 -1.22
N CYS A 57 -10.88 11.61 -0.70
CA CYS A 57 -9.51 11.49 -0.22
C CYS A 57 -8.50 11.69 -1.36
N LEU A 58 -8.72 11.04 -2.51
CA LEU A 58 -7.84 11.18 -3.68
C LEU A 58 -7.86 12.58 -4.26
N LYS A 59 -9.02 13.25 -4.32
CA LYS A 59 -9.11 14.65 -4.77
C LYS A 59 -8.18 15.57 -3.99
N GLN A 60 -8.06 15.39 -2.67
CA GLN A 60 -7.14 16.19 -1.84
C GLN A 60 -5.68 15.95 -2.23
N VAL A 61 -5.28 14.70 -2.51
CA VAL A 61 -3.92 14.39 -2.98
C VAL A 61 -3.69 14.94 -4.39
N PHE A 62 -4.70 14.87 -5.26
CA PHE A 62 -4.62 15.32 -6.65
C PHE A 62 -4.50 16.85 -6.78
N GLN A 63 -4.83 17.62 -5.74
CA GLN A 63 -4.55 19.06 -5.68
C GLN A 63 -3.04 19.36 -5.69
N ILE A 64 -2.23 18.44 -5.17
CA ILE A 64 -0.77 18.55 -5.22
C ILE A 64 -0.31 18.19 -6.64
N GLN A 65 -0.64 16.95 -7.05
CA GLN A 65 -0.36 16.47 -8.40
C GLN A 65 -1.23 15.24 -8.71
N VAL A 66 -1.77 15.19 -9.93
CA VAL A 66 -2.52 14.03 -10.43
C VAL A 66 -1.55 12.91 -10.82
N PRO A 67 -1.75 11.67 -10.35
CA PRO A 67 -0.83 10.60 -10.64
C PRO A 67 -1.05 9.98 -12.02
N THR A 68 -0.04 9.28 -12.53
CA THR A 68 -0.20 8.52 -13.78
C THR A 68 -1.01 7.25 -13.56
N LYS A 69 -0.73 6.53 -12.47
CA LYS A 69 -1.36 5.25 -12.15
C LYS A 69 -1.75 5.20 -10.67
N LEU A 70 -2.93 4.65 -10.39
CA LEU A 70 -3.41 4.38 -9.04
C LEU A 70 -3.52 2.86 -8.85
N LEU A 71 -2.90 2.35 -7.80
CA LEU A 71 -3.02 0.97 -7.36
C LEU A 71 -4.01 0.90 -6.20
N SER A 72 -4.96 -0.04 -6.26
CA SER A 72 -5.82 -0.38 -5.12
C SER A 72 -6.04 -1.88 -5.06
N ASP A 73 -6.61 -2.35 -3.95
CA ASP A 73 -7.20 -3.68 -3.90
C ASP A 73 -8.48 -3.77 -4.75
N ARG A 74 -9.09 -4.96 -4.75
CA ARG A 74 -10.33 -5.25 -5.47
C ARG A 74 -11.60 -4.98 -4.64
N ASN A 75 -11.51 -4.19 -3.57
CA ASN A 75 -12.69 -3.86 -2.78
C ASN A 75 -13.77 -3.19 -3.64
N GLY A 76 -15.04 -3.42 -3.31
CA GLY A 76 -16.21 -2.97 -4.07
C GLY A 76 -16.21 -1.46 -4.31
N ALA A 77 -15.70 -0.68 -3.35
CA ALA A 77 -15.58 0.77 -3.48
C ALA A 77 -14.72 1.19 -4.68
N PHE A 78 -13.57 0.54 -4.88
CA PHE A 78 -12.61 0.85 -5.96
C PHE A 78 -13.00 0.23 -7.30
N THR A 79 -13.75 -0.87 -7.32
CA THR A 79 -14.16 -1.53 -8.58
C THR A 79 -15.46 -0.95 -9.18
N SER A 80 -16.15 -0.08 -8.43
CA SER A 80 -17.40 0.56 -8.84
C SER A 80 -17.28 1.41 -10.12
N SER A 81 -18.38 1.53 -10.86
CA SER A 81 -18.46 2.36 -12.06
C SER A 81 -18.22 3.85 -11.77
N LYS A 82 -18.66 4.32 -10.59
CA LYS A 82 -18.41 5.69 -10.11
C LYS A 82 -16.92 5.95 -9.92
N PHE A 83 -16.18 5.03 -9.29
CA PHE A 83 -14.74 5.17 -9.08
C PHE A 83 -13.96 5.14 -10.40
N LYS A 84 -14.32 4.21 -11.29
CA LYS A 84 -13.73 4.12 -12.65
C LYS A 84 -13.94 5.41 -13.44
N ARG A 85 -15.13 6.02 -13.36
CA ARG A 85 -15.42 7.30 -14.00
C ARG A 85 -14.63 8.44 -13.36
N PHE A 86 -14.54 8.48 -12.03
CA PHE A 86 -13.71 9.45 -11.32
C PHE A 86 -12.26 9.44 -11.81
N LEU A 87 -11.60 8.26 -11.84
CA LEU A 87 -10.21 8.16 -12.31
C LEU A 87 -10.05 8.53 -13.79
N ARG A 88 -11.02 8.17 -14.63
CA ARG A 88 -11.04 8.53 -16.05
C ARG A 88 -11.06 10.04 -16.26
N ASN A 89 -11.83 10.78 -15.45
CA ASN A 89 -11.88 12.25 -15.55
C ASN A 89 -10.53 12.91 -15.25
N TYR A 90 -9.69 12.26 -14.45
CA TYR A 90 -8.33 12.71 -14.14
C TYR A 90 -7.26 12.06 -15.05
N ASN A 91 -7.66 11.26 -16.05
CA ASN A 91 -6.75 10.48 -16.90
C ASN A 91 -5.81 9.54 -16.11
N VAL A 92 -6.26 9.03 -14.96
CA VAL A 92 -5.49 8.11 -14.11
C VAL A 92 -5.74 6.67 -14.51
N LYS A 93 -4.68 5.91 -14.78
CA LYS A 93 -4.79 4.47 -15.04
C LYS A 93 -4.99 3.70 -13.73
N HIS A 94 -6.12 3.03 -13.59
CA HIS A 94 -6.38 2.17 -12.44
C HIS A 94 -5.72 0.80 -12.60
N LEU A 95 -4.92 0.42 -11.61
CA LEU A 95 -4.31 -0.89 -11.47
C LEU A 95 -4.94 -1.57 -10.25
N LEU A 96 -5.38 -2.81 -10.43
CA LEU A 96 -5.94 -3.62 -9.34
C LEU A 96 -4.91 -4.66 -8.92
N THR A 97 -4.71 -4.81 -7.61
CA THR A 97 -3.93 -5.93 -7.08
C THR A 97 -4.70 -7.23 -7.37
N SER A 98 -3.98 -8.32 -7.64
CA SER A 98 -4.61 -9.63 -7.72
C SER A 98 -4.94 -10.12 -6.31
N SER A 99 -6.10 -10.74 -6.15
CA SER A 99 -6.64 -11.25 -4.87
C SER A 99 -5.71 -12.21 -4.12
N HIS A 100 -4.69 -12.76 -4.79
CA HIS A 100 -3.75 -13.74 -4.22
C HIS A 100 -2.27 -13.38 -4.36
N HIS A 101 -1.92 -12.13 -4.71
CA HIS A 101 -0.51 -11.68 -4.66
C HIS A 101 -0.28 -10.56 -3.64
N PRO A 102 -0.05 -10.91 -2.36
CA PRO A 102 0.41 -9.98 -1.33
C PRO A 102 1.66 -9.20 -1.78
N GLN A 103 2.45 -9.74 -2.71
CA GLN A 103 3.63 -9.05 -3.22
C GLN A 103 3.33 -7.78 -4.04
N THR A 104 2.18 -7.70 -4.71
CA THR A 104 1.82 -6.52 -5.53
C THR A 104 1.41 -5.35 -4.63
N ASN A 105 0.73 -5.63 -3.52
CA ASN A 105 0.34 -4.63 -2.53
C ASN A 105 1.28 -4.54 -1.31
N GLY A 106 2.28 -5.42 -1.20
CA GLY A 106 3.06 -5.62 0.03
C GLY A 106 3.91 -4.43 0.48
N LYS A 107 4.01 -3.37 -0.35
CA LYS A 107 4.53 -2.07 0.08
C LYS A 107 3.46 -1.31 0.88
N CYS A 108 2.24 -1.22 0.38
CA CYS A 108 1.12 -0.57 1.05
C CYS A 108 0.79 -1.31 2.35
N GLU A 109 0.65 -2.64 2.31
CA GLU A 109 0.36 -3.44 3.50
C GLU A 109 1.38 -3.24 4.63
N ARG A 110 2.68 -3.20 4.29
CA ARG A 110 3.74 -2.97 5.29
C ARG A 110 3.71 -1.56 5.86
N VAL A 111 3.43 -0.55 5.04
CA VAL A 111 3.28 0.82 5.52
C VAL A 111 2.07 0.91 6.44
N ASN A 112 0.94 0.34 6.04
CA ASN A 112 -0.30 0.32 6.83
C ASN A 112 -0.07 -0.35 8.17
N GLN A 113 0.56 -1.53 8.20
CA GLN A 113 0.95 -2.20 9.43
C GLN A 113 1.86 -1.33 10.31
N SER A 114 2.84 -0.63 9.73
CA SER A 114 3.73 0.26 10.49
C SER A 114 2.97 1.43 11.12
N ILE A 115 2.11 2.10 10.36
CA ILE A 115 1.28 3.22 10.84
C ILE A 115 0.32 2.76 11.93
N VAL A 116 -0.40 1.66 11.71
CA VAL A 116 -1.35 1.10 12.69
C VAL A 116 -0.63 0.66 13.97
N THR A 117 0.55 0.07 13.86
CA THR A 117 1.35 -0.34 15.03
C THR A 117 1.80 0.87 15.83
N LYS A 118 2.34 1.91 15.19
CA LYS A 118 2.74 3.16 15.86
C LYS A 118 1.54 3.83 16.53
N LEU A 119 0.40 3.89 15.85
CA LEU A 119 -0.83 4.43 16.38
C LEU A 119 -1.32 3.63 17.60
N LYS A 120 -1.29 2.30 17.53
CA LYS A 120 -1.63 1.42 18.65
C LYS A 120 -0.74 1.69 19.87
N CYS A 121 0.57 1.84 19.65
CA CYS A 121 1.49 2.20 20.73
C CYS A 121 1.12 3.54 21.37
N LYS A 122 0.90 4.59 20.56
CA LYS A 122 0.52 5.92 21.08
C LYS A 122 -0.81 5.92 21.83
N VAL A 123 -1.81 5.21 21.33
CA VAL A 123 -3.11 5.08 21.99
C VAL A 123 -2.96 4.41 23.36
N ASN A 124 -2.15 3.35 23.46
CA ASN A 124 -1.94 2.62 24.70
C ASN A 124 -1.01 3.33 25.70
N SER A 125 -0.09 4.18 25.23
CA SER A 125 0.82 4.95 26.09
C SER A 125 0.24 6.30 26.53
N SER A 126 -0.87 6.74 25.95
CA SER A 126 -1.47 8.02 26.30
C SER A 126 -2.29 7.89 27.59
N PRO A 127 -1.98 8.68 28.64
CA PRO A 127 -2.72 8.64 29.90
C PRO A 127 -4.11 9.27 29.79
N THR A 128 -4.38 10.03 28.73
CA THR A 128 -5.67 10.69 28.49
C THR A 128 -6.38 10.04 27.30
N LYS A 129 -7.72 10.07 27.32
CA LYS A 129 -8.60 9.56 26.24
C LYS A 129 -8.55 10.45 24.99
N ILE A 130 -7.38 10.65 24.42
CA ILE A 130 -7.18 11.43 23.18
C ILE A 130 -7.83 10.67 22.01
N PRO A 131 -8.60 11.35 21.14
CA PRO A 131 -9.10 10.74 19.91
C PRO A 131 -7.96 10.19 19.05
N TRP A 132 -8.09 8.96 18.56
CA TRP A 132 -7.06 8.32 17.72
C TRP A 132 -6.69 9.16 16.49
N THR A 133 -7.62 9.99 15.99
CA THR A 133 -7.42 10.85 14.83
C THR A 133 -6.39 11.94 15.08
N LYS A 134 -6.29 12.45 16.31
CA LYS A 134 -5.26 13.43 16.69
C LYS A 134 -3.89 12.76 16.80
N LEU A 135 -3.85 11.58 17.41
CA LEU A 135 -2.63 10.76 17.49
C LEU A 135 -2.14 10.33 16.10
N LEU A 136 -3.06 10.08 15.16
CA LEU A 136 -2.74 9.76 13.78
C LEU A 136 -1.95 10.89 13.10
N GLU A 137 -2.34 12.15 13.28
CA GLU A 137 -1.63 13.31 12.70
C GLU A 137 -0.15 13.31 13.13
N GLU A 138 0.09 13.08 14.42
CA GLU A 138 1.46 12.96 14.95
C GLU A 138 2.21 11.76 14.36
N VAL A 139 1.56 10.58 14.29
CA VAL A 139 2.18 9.35 13.74
C VAL A 139 2.57 9.52 12.28
N ILE A 140 1.72 10.18 11.49
CA ILE A 140 1.96 10.40 10.06
C ILE A 140 3.07 11.43 9.87
N ASN A 141 3.08 12.51 10.66
CA ASN A 141 4.17 13.47 10.64
C ASN A 141 5.51 12.81 11.00
N GLU A 142 5.55 12.05 12.11
CA GLU A 142 6.74 11.29 12.51
C GLU A 142 7.20 10.32 11.42
N TYR A 143 6.26 9.58 10.81
CA TYR A 143 6.58 8.65 9.72
C TYR A 143 7.19 9.40 8.53
N ASN A 144 6.58 10.49 8.07
CA ASN A 144 7.03 11.23 6.89
C ASN A 144 8.36 11.97 7.13
N LEU A 145 8.71 12.27 8.38
CA LEU A 145 10.00 12.87 8.77
C LEU A 145 11.06 11.83 9.14
N THR A 146 10.71 10.56 9.32
CA THR A 146 11.69 9.51 9.68
C THR A 146 12.35 8.93 8.43
N PRO A 147 13.69 8.83 8.37
CA PRO A 147 14.38 8.12 7.30
C PRO A 147 13.92 6.68 7.17
N HIS A 148 13.44 6.29 5.98
CA HIS A 148 12.96 4.94 5.76
C HIS A 148 14.14 3.97 5.54
N SER A 149 14.09 2.78 6.16
CA SER A 149 15.18 1.78 6.14
C SER A 149 15.68 1.39 4.75
N VAL A 150 14.78 1.31 3.77
CA VAL A 150 15.10 1.04 2.35
C VAL A 150 15.62 2.28 1.61
N THR A 151 14.87 3.38 1.55
CA THR A 151 15.28 4.55 0.75
C THR A 151 16.49 5.27 1.36
N LYS A 152 16.64 5.20 2.69
CA LYS A 152 17.58 5.95 3.53
C LYS A 152 17.25 7.43 3.70
N PHE A 153 16.11 7.86 3.18
CA PHE A 153 15.67 9.26 3.22
C PHE A 153 14.28 9.39 3.85
N PRO A 154 13.98 10.52 4.51
CA PRO A 154 12.63 10.85 4.95
C PRO A 154 11.69 11.01 3.75
N PRO A 155 10.46 10.48 3.81
CA PRO A 155 9.48 10.68 2.74
C PRO A 155 9.18 12.15 2.43
N ALA A 156 9.05 13.01 3.45
CA ALA A 156 8.79 14.44 3.29
C ALA A 156 9.93 15.15 2.55
N TYR A 157 11.17 14.73 2.82
CA TYR A 157 12.34 15.25 2.12
C TYR A 157 12.35 14.82 0.66
N LEU A 158 12.03 13.56 0.36
CA LEU A 158 11.94 13.09 -1.03
C LEU A 158 10.80 13.76 -1.82
N LEU A 159 9.67 14.07 -1.18
CA LEU A 159 8.53 14.69 -1.85
C LEU A 159 8.66 16.21 -1.98
N PHE A 160 8.88 16.91 -0.86
CA PHE A 160 8.84 18.38 -0.77
C PHE A 160 10.21 19.03 -0.52
N GLY A 161 11.27 18.24 -0.31
CA GLY A 161 12.56 18.77 0.14
C GLY A 161 12.59 19.19 1.60
N THR A 162 11.52 18.93 2.36
CA THR A 162 11.43 19.29 3.78
C THR A 162 12.33 18.41 4.62
N LEU A 163 13.27 19.02 5.34
CA LEU A 163 14.17 18.32 6.24
C LEU A 163 13.47 18.00 7.58
N PRO A 164 13.77 16.84 8.21
CA PRO A 164 13.17 16.46 9.47
C PRO A 164 13.69 17.27 10.67
N TYR A 165 14.90 17.82 10.55
CA TYR A 165 15.56 18.64 11.56
C TYR A 165 16.36 19.73 10.86
N SER A 166 16.54 20.88 11.53
CA SER A 166 17.56 21.84 11.11
C SER A 166 18.93 21.17 11.18
N PRO A 167 19.77 21.25 10.13
CA PRO A 167 21.09 20.67 10.18
C PRO A 167 21.87 21.30 11.35
N PRO A 168 22.59 20.49 12.16
CA PRO A 168 23.48 21.05 13.16
C PRO A 168 24.49 21.96 12.46
N LEU A 169 24.79 23.11 13.06
CA LEU A 169 25.58 24.22 12.49
C LEU A 169 26.94 23.81 11.89
N THR A 170 27.41 22.60 12.16
CA THR A 170 28.72 22.06 11.80
C THR A 170 28.72 21.05 10.64
N GLN A 171 27.58 20.69 10.04
CA GLN A 171 27.53 19.81 8.86
C GLN A 171 27.01 20.55 7.61
N ASN A 172 27.89 20.73 6.62
CA ASN A 172 27.59 21.48 5.41
C ASN A 172 26.54 20.86 4.46
N GLN A 173 26.06 19.63 4.68
CA GLN A 173 24.81 19.11 4.12
C GLN A 173 24.58 17.69 4.64
N PHE A 174 23.53 17.49 5.46
CA PHE A 174 23.17 16.14 5.94
C PHE A 174 22.51 15.28 4.84
N TYR A 175 21.92 15.91 3.84
CA TYR A 175 21.34 15.26 2.66
C TYR A 175 21.83 15.93 1.37
N PRO A 176 21.94 15.18 0.25
CA PRO A 176 22.32 15.72 -1.06
C PRO A 176 21.25 16.67 -1.63
N SER A 177 21.26 16.96 -2.93
CA SER A 177 20.08 17.61 -3.53
C SER A 177 18.87 16.66 -3.54
N VAL A 178 17.66 17.21 -3.56
CA VAL A 178 16.43 16.40 -3.58
C VAL A 178 16.37 15.50 -4.83
N GLU A 179 16.87 15.97 -5.97
CA GLU A 179 16.94 15.18 -7.20
C GLU A 179 17.90 14.00 -7.09
N GLU A 180 19.09 14.21 -6.54
CA GLU A 180 20.05 13.14 -6.28
C GLU A 180 19.52 12.15 -5.25
N ALA A 181 18.86 12.64 -4.18
CA ALA A 181 18.24 11.81 -3.17
C ALA A 181 17.17 10.88 -3.77
N ARG A 182 16.34 11.39 -4.70
CA ARG A 182 15.34 10.56 -5.41
C ARG A 182 16.00 9.48 -6.27
N LYS A 183 17.05 9.81 -7.02
CA LYS A 183 17.81 8.84 -7.81
C LYS A 183 18.41 7.75 -6.92
N LEU A 184 19.03 8.15 -5.81
CA LEU A 184 19.62 7.21 -4.85
C LEU A 184 18.56 6.36 -4.14
N ALA A 185 17.40 6.94 -3.78
CA ALA A 185 16.28 6.22 -3.19
C ALA A 185 15.73 5.13 -4.11
N LYS A 186 15.65 5.41 -5.42
CA LYS A 186 15.30 4.42 -6.45
C LYS A 186 16.34 3.31 -6.53
N GLN A 187 17.63 3.65 -6.64
CA GLN A 187 18.71 2.66 -6.68
C GLN A 187 18.71 1.76 -5.43
N ASN A 188 18.56 2.35 -4.24
CA ASN A 188 18.45 1.61 -2.98
C ASN A 188 17.24 0.68 -2.97
N THR A 189 16.12 1.13 -3.52
CA THR A 189 14.90 0.32 -3.64
C THR A 189 15.10 -0.85 -4.62
N ILE A 190 15.77 -0.63 -5.77
CA ILE A 190 16.13 -1.69 -6.73
C ILE A 190 17.00 -2.75 -6.05
N LYS A 191 18.10 -2.34 -5.41
CA LYS A 191 19.01 -3.24 -4.67
C LYS A 191 18.27 -4.05 -3.60
N TYR A 192 17.33 -3.41 -2.90
CA TYR A 192 16.49 -4.09 -1.90
C TYR A 192 15.56 -5.13 -2.54
N HIS A 193 14.95 -4.82 -3.70
CA HIS A 193 14.12 -5.78 -4.43
C HIS A 193 14.94 -6.96 -4.97
N GLU A 194 16.12 -6.73 -5.53
CA GLU A 194 17.03 -7.78 -6.01
C GLU A 194 17.43 -8.72 -4.87
N LYS A 195 17.84 -8.16 -3.72
CA LYS A 195 18.18 -8.96 -2.54
C LYS A 195 17.01 -9.80 -2.04
N ASN A 196 15.80 -9.27 -2.07
CA ASN A 196 14.60 -10.02 -1.69
C ASN A 196 14.23 -11.08 -2.73
N LYS A 197 14.43 -10.80 -4.03
CA LYS A 197 14.19 -11.75 -5.11
C LYS A 197 15.10 -12.97 -4.95
N ILE A 198 16.40 -12.78 -4.72
CA ILE A 198 17.34 -13.90 -4.48
C ILE A 198 16.87 -14.81 -3.34
N LYS A 199 16.42 -14.22 -2.22
CA LYS A 199 15.92 -14.97 -1.07
C LYS A 199 14.61 -15.73 -1.36
N TYR A 200 13.75 -15.13 -2.18
CA TYR A 200 12.49 -15.73 -2.59
C TYR A 200 12.75 -16.90 -3.55
N ASP A 201 13.53 -16.65 -4.61
CA ASP A 201 13.87 -17.63 -5.65
C ASP A 201 14.58 -18.85 -5.04
N ALA A 202 15.45 -18.66 -4.04
CA ALA A 202 16.11 -19.76 -3.32
C ALA A 202 15.14 -20.69 -2.56
N ARG A 203 13.91 -20.24 -2.29
CA ARG A 203 12.85 -21.03 -1.64
C ARG A 203 11.73 -21.40 -2.61
N PHE A 204 11.74 -20.86 -3.83
CA PHE A 204 10.69 -21.06 -4.79
C PHE A 204 10.86 -22.43 -5.44
N ILE A 205 9.83 -23.26 -5.32
CA ILE A 205 9.74 -24.52 -6.06
C ILE A 205 8.87 -24.23 -7.28
N ASP A 206 9.47 -24.33 -8.47
CA ASP A 206 8.73 -24.16 -9.71
C ASP A 206 7.77 -25.34 -9.92
N SER A 207 6.51 -25.03 -10.20
CA SER A 207 5.49 -26.01 -10.57
C SER A 207 4.71 -25.45 -11.76
N PRO A 208 5.23 -25.62 -12.99
CA PRO A 208 4.66 -25.03 -14.17
C PRO A 208 3.40 -25.80 -14.59
N PHE A 209 2.25 -25.33 -14.14
CA PHE A 209 0.96 -25.84 -14.59
C PHE A 209 0.68 -25.45 -16.04
N LYS A 210 -0.12 -26.28 -16.73
CA LYS A 210 -0.57 -26.07 -18.11
C LYS A 210 -2.09 -25.86 -18.13
N ALA A 211 -2.58 -25.26 -19.22
CA ALA A 211 -4.01 -25.22 -19.47
C ALA A 211 -4.54 -26.66 -19.59
N GLY A 212 -5.66 -26.95 -18.92
CA GLY A 212 -6.22 -28.30 -18.78
C GLY A 212 -5.75 -29.06 -17.55
N ASP A 213 -4.74 -28.59 -16.82
CA ASP A 213 -4.35 -29.24 -15.55
C ASP A 213 -5.45 -29.02 -14.49
N ILE A 214 -5.69 -30.07 -13.70
CA ILE A 214 -6.62 -30.03 -12.57
C ILE A 214 -5.85 -29.64 -11.31
N VAL A 215 -6.32 -28.60 -10.63
CA VAL A 215 -5.71 -28.07 -9.42
C VAL A 215 -6.71 -27.94 -8.28
N MET A 216 -6.20 -28.10 -7.06
CA MET A 216 -6.91 -27.73 -5.84
C MET A 216 -6.56 -26.27 -5.50
N TYR A 217 -7.55 -25.48 -5.15
CA TYR A 217 -7.40 -24.07 -4.82
C TYR A 217 -7.44 -23.88 -3.29
N GLU A 218 -6.45 -23.23 -2.71
CA GLU A 218 -6.40 -22.96 -1.27
C GLU A 218 -7.35 -21.83 -0.87
N GLU A 219 -8.35 -22.11 -0.02
CA GLU A 219 -9.30 -21.13 0.48
C GLU A 219 -8.74 -20.36 1.69
N LEU A 220 -8.00 -19.29 1.40
CA LEU A 220 -7.51 -18.36 2.42
C LEU A 220 -8.62 -17.39 2.85
N ASN A 221 -9.57 -17.86 3.67
CA ASN A 221 -10.61 -17.01 4.26
C ASN A 221 -10.06 -16.26 5.49
N TYR A 222 -9.97 -14.92 5.42
CA TYR A 222 -9.62 -14.07 6.57
C TYR A 222 -10.70 -12.99 6.82
N PRO A 223 -11.28 -12.86 8.03
CA PRO A 223 -11.01 -13.68 9.22
C PRO A 223 -11.49 -15.13 9.02
N ASN A 224 -10.69 -16.09 9.49
CA ASN A 224 -11.03 -17.50 9.38
C ASN A 224 -12.17 -17.86 10.34
N HIS A 225 -13.41 -17.66 9.90
CA HIS A 225 -14.62 -18.03 10.62
C HIS A 225 -14.92 -19.55 10.52
N ARG A 226 -14.11 -20.29 9.77
CA ARG A 226 -14.34 -21.70 9.42
C ARG A 226 -13.11 -22.56 9.71
N LYS A 227 -12.65 -22.54 10.97
CA LYS A 227 -11.45 -23.29 11.43
C LYS A 227 -11.49 -24.81 11.17
N LEU A 228 -12.68 -25.38 10.94
CA LEU A 228 -12.90 -26.80 10.66
C LEU A 228 -13.21 -27.10 9.19
N SER A 229 -13.31 -26.08 8.33
CA SER A 229 -13.55 -26.31 6.90
C SER A 229 -12.27 -26.75 6.18
N PRO A 230 -12.39 -27.53 5.10
CA PRO A 230 -11.26 -27.90 4.27
C PRO A 230 -10.47 -26.66 3.80
N VAL A 231 -9.15 -26.75 3.90
CA VAL A 231 -8.23 -25.67 3.49
C VAL A 231 -8.21 -25.49 1.98
N PHE A 232 -8.61 -26.51 1.22
CA PHE A 232 -8.64 -26.49 -0.24
C PHE A 232 -10.07 -26.71 -0.78
N SER A 233 -10.43 -26.02 -1.85
CA SER A 233 -11.62 -26.26 -2.67
C SER A 233 -11.25 -26.64 -4.11
N GLY A 234 -12.17 -27.29 -4.81
CA GLY A 234 -11.94 -27.84 -6.14
C GLY A 234 -12.45 -29.28 -6.24
N PRO A 235 -12.05 -30.02 -7.28
CA PRO A 235 -11.06 -29.67 -8.31
C PRO A 235 -11.52 -28.55 -9.25
N TYR A 236 -10.60 -27.70 -9.70
CA TYR A 236 -10.82 -26.73 -10.78
C TYR A 236 -9.83 -26.98 -11.92
N GLU A 237 -10.24 -26.63 -13.13
CA GLU A 237 -9.39 -26.72 -14.31
C GLU A 237 -8.71 -25.37 -14.57
N ILE A 238 -7.44 -25.40 -14.97
CA ILE A 238 -6.74 -24.21 -15.45
C ILE A 238 -7.20 -23.88 -16.87
N VAL A 239 -7.87 -22.73 -17.01
CA VAL A 239 -8.35 -22.20 -18.28
C VAL A 239 -7.20 -21.63 -19.11
N LYS A 240 -6.37 -20.78 -18.48
CA LYS A 240 -5.23 -20.15 -19.16
C LYS A 240 -4.14 -19.71 -18.20
N LYS A 241 -2.89 -19.76 -18.67
CA LYS A 241 -1.73 -19.18 -18.00
C LYS A 241 -1.69 -17.67 -18.30
N LEU A 242 -1.82 -16.84 -17.27
CA LEU A 242 -1.74 -15.37 -17.35
C LEU A 242 -0.30 -14.87 -17.18
N SER A 243 0.50 -15.54 -16.34
CA SER A 243 1.93 -15.33 -16.17
C SER A 243 2.58 -16.58 -15.58
N ASP A 244 3.90 -16.61 -15.38
CA ASP A 244 4.60 -17.76 -14.77
C ASP A 244 4.08 -18.17 -13.39
N VAL A 245 3.42 -17.24 -12.69
CA VAL A 245 2.88 -17.41 -11.34
C VAL A 245 1.39 -17.09 -11.26
N ASN A 246 0.70 -16.88 -12.39
CA ASN A 246 -0.73 -16.56 -12.43
C ASN A 246 -1.46 -17.45 -13.42
N TYR A 247 -2.49 -18.13 -12.94
CA TYR A 247 -3.34 -19.01 -13.73
C TYR A 247 -4.81 -18.61 -13.50
N GLU A 248 -5.61 -18.64 -14.56
CA GLU A 248 -7.07 -18.50 -14.46
C GLU A 248 -7.67 -19.90 -14.31
N ILE A 249 -8.62 -20.06 -13.38
CA ILE A 249 -9.27 -21.34 -13.07
C ILE A 249 -10.79 -21.24 -13.25
N THR A 250 -11.47 -22.39 -13.42
CA THR A 250 -12.93 -22.48 -13.63
C THR A 250 -13.80 -22.26 -12.37
N LYS A 251 -13.28 -21.61 -11.33
CA LYS A 251 -14.05 -21.39 -10.09
C LYS A 251 -15.28 -20.50 -10.36
N PRO A 252 -16.51 -20.93 -9.99
CA PRO A 252 -17.70 -20.09 -10.10
C PRO A 252 -17.54 -18.82 -9.27
N ASN A 253 -18.00 -17.67 -9.79
CA ASN A 253 -18.09 -16.45 -8.98
C ASN A 253 -19.21 -16.63 -7.94
N GLU A 254 -18.85 -16.58 -6.65
CA GLU A 254 -19.82 -16.36 -5.56
C GLU A 254 -20.27 -14.89 -5.51
#